data_AF-A0A1Q5CNH2-F1
#
_entry.id   AF-A0A1Q5CNH2-F1
#
_cell.length_a   1.000
_cell.length_b   1.000
_cell.length_c   1.000
_cell.angle_alpha   90.00
_cell.angle_beta   90.00
_cell.angle_gamma   90.00
#
_symmetry.space_group_name_H-M   'P 1'
#
loop_
_entity.id
_entity.type
_entity.pdbx_description
1 polymer ?
#
loop_
_entity_poly.entity_id
_entity_poly.type
_entity_poly.pdbx_seq_one_letter_code
_entity_poly.pdbx_strand_id
1 'polypeptide(L)'
;MSLTGLPLLITIGVIAAGAAVGTARTWRRHGRWQALTRPVAVLLTEVLALLAVGLAVNRAEGFYPTWGDLLPAGVARHDTDPTRPGRLDRWITSRAGAAPTTPVAFPWHPPRGGRWPVTATPTVVVPADYPQHPTRRYPVIAVLADHATGAGEATAARAVQADTGPVIVVFTHLRPTAAPTVLTEALPAGLARDLRVTSHSWALIAPADLAGLAGAVVRAAPTRYPALALLDDAPEPGGVAVPADLPATATVAVIGAGTHQPGRPADRLPTALRWACRQTPAPLGGPAPLIPPPPQAGSSTGGR
;
A
#
# COMPACT_ATOMS: atom_id res chain seq x y z
N MET A 1 -10.52 10.09 -15.60
CA MET A 1 -10.68 8.99 -16.56
C MET A 1 -9.39 8.19 -16.59
N SER A 2 -9.43 6.86 -16.44
CA SER A 2 -8.19 6.06 -16.37
C SER A 2 -7.54 5.96 -17.75
N LEU A 3 -6.24 6.24 -17.83
CA LEU A 3 -5.46 6.30 -19.07
C LEU A 3 -5.31 4.95 -19.78
N THR A 4 -5.62 3.85 -19.08
CA THR A 4 -5.41 2.48 -19.55
C THR A 4 -6.68 1.66 -19.58
N GLY A 5 -7.86 2.30 -19.56
CA GLY A 5 -9.14 1.61 -19.68
C GLY A 5 -9.14 0.74 -20.94
N LEU A 6 -9.56 -0.52 -20.81
CA LEU A 6 -9.74 -1.45 -21.93
C LEU A 6 -10.46 -0.82 -23.15
N PRO A 7 -11.50 0.03 -22.98
CA PRO A 7 -12.10 0.75 -24.10
C PRO A 7 -11.13 1.68 -24.85
N LEU A 8 -10.24 2.41 -24.17
CA LEU A 8 -9.30 3.33 -24.83
C LEU A 8 -8.30 2.56 -25.72
N LEU A 9 -7.79 1.42 -25.25
CA LEU A 9 -6.91 0.55 -26.03
C LEU A 9 -7.61 0.02 -27.29
N ILE A 10 -8.86 -0.41 -27.15
CA ILE A 10 -9.66 -0.84 -28.30
C ILE A 10 -9.87 0.32 -29.27
N THR A 11 -10.23 1.51 -28.78
CA THR A 11 -10.44 2.69 -29.63
C THR A 11 -9.17 3.08 -30.39
N ILE A 12 -8.02 3.15 -29.72
CA ILE A 12 -6.73 3.48 -30.35
C ILE A 12 -6.34 2.39 -31.36
N GLY A 13 -6.51 1.11 -31.02
CA GLY A 13 -6.24 0.00 -31.94
C GLY A 13 -7.12 0.04 -33.20
N VAL A 14 -8.42 0.31 -33.04
CA VAL A 14 -9.37 0.46 -34.16
C VAL A 14 -9.02 1.67 -35.02
N ILE A 15 -8.67 2.81 -34.42
CA ILE A 15 -8.25 4.01 -35.15
C ILE A 15 -6.96 3.74 -35.94
N ALA A 16 -5.98 3.06 -35.33
CA ALA A 16 -4.72 2.71 -36.01
C ALA A 16 -4.94 1.77 -37.20
N ALA A 17 -5.75 0.72 -37.01
CA ALA A 17 -6.11 -0.20 -38.09
C ALA A 17 -6.91 0.52 -39.21
N GLY A 18 -7.87 1.38 -38.82
CA GLY A 18 -8.64 2.20 -39.74
C GLY A 18 -7.77 3.17 -40.55
N ALA A 19 -6.78 3.81 -39.91
CA ALA A 19 -5.82 4.68 -40.57
C ALA A 19 -4.96 3.92 -41.58
N ALA A 20 -4.47 2.72 -41.23
CA ALA A 20 -3.70 1.88 -42.15
C ALA A 20 -4.52 1.46 -43.38
N VAL A 21 -5.76 0.97 -43.18
CA VAL A 21 -6.66 0.58 -44.26
C VAL A 21 -7.07 1.79 -45.11
N GLY A 22 -7.37 2.91 -44.48
CA GLY A 22 -7.71 4.16 -45.14
C GLY A 22 -6.58 4.65 -46.05
N THR A 23 -5.35 4.61 -45.55
CA THR A 23 -4.13 4.95 -46.30
C THR A 23 -3.93 4.02 -47.50
N ALA A 24 -4.10 2.71 -47.30
CA ALA A 24 -3.99 1.73 -48.39
C ALA A 24 -5.05 1.95 -49.49
N ARG A 25 -6.28 2.37 -49.11
CA ARG A 25 -7.36 2.66 -50.06
C ARG A 25 -7.17 3.97 -50.81
N THR A 26 -6.81 5.05 -50.11
CA THR A 26 -6.57 6.37 -50.73
C THR A 26 -5.37 6.35 -51.66
N TRP A 27 -4.40 5.46 -51.42
CA TRP A 27 -3.27 5.23 -52.32
C TRP A 27 -3.67 4.92 -53.76
N ARG A 28 -4.80 4.23 -53.96
CA ARG A 28 -5.29 3.86 -55.29
C ARG A 28 -5.96 5.01 -56.07
N ARG A 29 -6.30 6.14 -55.45
CA ARG A 29 -7.19 7.14 -56.06
C ARG A 29 -6.59 8.52 -56.36
N HIS A 30 -5.47 8.94 -55.76
CA HIS A 30 -4.99 10.33 -55.88
C HIS A 30 -3.50 10.44 -56.27
N GLY A 31 -3.23 10.76 -57.54
CA GLY A 31 -1.86 10.77 -58.10
C GLY A 31 -1.03 12.04 -57.87
N ARG A 32 -1.64 13.21 -57.62
CA ARG A 32 -0.89 14.48 -57.53
C ARG A 32 -0.38 14.86 -56.13
N TRP A 33 -1.06 14.41 -55.06
CA TRP A 33 -0.66 14.70 -53.66
C TRP A 33 0.12 13.54 -53.01
N GLN A 34 0.33 12.46 -53.76
CA GLN A 34 0.91 11.19 -53.29
C GLN A 34 2.31 11.35 -52.68
N ALA A 35 3.11 12.30 -53.17
CA ALA A 35 4.47 12.53 -52.69
C ALA A 35 4.51 13.05 -51.23
N LEU A 36 3.52 13.84 -50.82
CA LEU A 36 3.43 14.40 -49.47
C LEU A 36 2.61 13.53 -48.51
N THR A 37 1.52 12.92 -49.00
CA THR A 37 0.64 12.12 -48.15
C THR A 37 1.27 10.78 -47.74
N ARG A 38 2.18 10.23 -48.55
CA ARG A 38 2.91 8.99 -48.25
C ARG A 38 3.70 9.03 -46.95
N PRO A 39 4.72 9.91 -46.81
CA PRO A 39 5.55 9.92 -45.61
C PRO A 39 4.73 10.27 -44.38
N VAL A 40 3.76 11.20 -44.49
CA VAL A 40 2.90 11.59 -43.37
C VAL A 40 2.06 10.42 -42.87
N ALA A 41 1.46 9.63 -43.76
CA ALA A 41 0.63 8.51 -43.35
C ALA A 41 1.43 7.35 -42.74
N VAL A 42 2.64 7.08 -43.27
CA VAL A 42 3.55 6.09 -42.69
C VAL A 42 3.98 6.52 -41.28
N LEU A 43 4.43 7.76 -41.12
CA LEU A 43 4.83 8.32 -39.83
C LEU A 43 3.68 8.30 -38.82
N LEU A 44 2.46 8.68 -39.23
CA LEU A 44 1.31 8.66 -38.34
C LEU A 44 0.97 7.23 -37.88
N THR A 45 1.06 6.25 -38.77
CA THR A 45 0.79 4.84 -38.44
C THR A 45 1.84 4.29 -37.48
N GLU A 46 3.11 4.63 -37.71
CA GLU A 46 4.23 4.24 -36.84
C GLU A 46 4.11 4.87 -35.45
N VAL A 47 3.80 6.17 -35.37
CA VAL A 47 3.54 6.87 -34.09
C VAL A 47 2.37 6.22 -33.35
N LEU A 48 1.27 5.91 -34.02
CA LEU A 48 0.12 5.25 -33.40
C LEU A 48 0.46 3.83 -32.91
N ALA A 49 1.27 3.08 -33.66
CA ALA A 49 1.71 1.75 -33.25
C ALA A 49 2.62 1.83 -32.01
N LEU A 50 3.59 2.73 -31.99
CA LEU A 50 4.46 2.96 -30.84
C LEU A 50 3.67 3.43 -29.61
N LEU A 51 2.68 4.31 -29.80
CA LEU A 51 1.79 4.76 -28.74
C LEU A 51 0.98 3.59 -28.16
N ALA A 52 0.43 2.71 -29.01
CA ALA A 52 -0.33 1.55 -28.59
C ALA A 52 0.52 0.55 -27.80
N VAL A 53 1.75 0.24 -28.27
CA VAL A 53 2.71 -0.61 -27.55
C VAL A 53 3.10 0.02 -26.22
N GLY A 54 3.40 1.32 -26.21
CA GLY A 54 3.73 2.06 -24.99
C GLY A 54 2.58 2.03 -23.96
N LEU A 55 1.33 2.20 -24.40
CA LEU A 55 0.14 2.06 -23.56
C LEU A 55 -0.04 0.64 -23.01
N ALA A 56 0.24 -0.39 -23.82
CA ALA A 56 0.14 -1.78 -23.39
C ALA A 56 1.19 -2.12 -22.31
N VAL A 57 2.45 -1.72 -22.53
CA VAL A 57 3.53 -1.88 -21.54
C VAL A 57 3.23 -1.07 -20.28
N ASN A 58 2.78 0.18 -20.45
CA ASN A 58 2.37 1.04 -19.34
C ASN A 58 1.22 0.43 -18.53
N ARG A 59 0.33 -0.34 -19.15
CA ARG A 59 -0.74 -1.06 -18.46
C ARG A 59 -0.24 -2.30 -17.74
N ALA A 60 0.70 -3.05 -18.34
CA ALA A 60 1.28 -4.24 -17.74
C ALA A 60 2.12 -3.89 -16.50
N GLU A 61 2.94 -2.85 -16.62
CA GLU A 61 3.88 -2.39 -15.57
C GLU A 61 3.28 -1.30 -14.66
N GLY A 62 2.19 -0.68 -15.10
CA GLY A 62 1.47 0.34 -14.35
C GLY A 62 2.22 1.67 -14.19
N PHE A 63 3.13 2.08 -15.09
CA PHE A 63 4.01 3.25 -14.90
C PHE A 63 3.26 4.60 -14.75
N TYR A 64 2.15 4.81 -15.46
CA TYR A 64 1.37 6.05 -15.51
C TYR A 64 -0.13 5.74 -15.46
N PRO A 65 -0.73 5.64 -14.27
CA PRO A 65 -2.15 5.36 -14.12
C PRO A 65 -3.05 6.55 -14.52
N THR A 66 -2.54 7.78 -14.51
CA THR A 66 -3.32 8.99 -14.81
C THR A 66 -2.60 10.00 -15.72
N TRP A 67 -3.37 10.89 -16.37
CA TRP A 67 -2.81 11.90 -17.30
C TRP A 67 -2.01 12.96 -16.56
N GLY A 68 -2.32 13.17 -15.27
CA GLY A 68 -1.58 14.06 -14.40
C GLY A 68 -0.15 13.59 -14.13
N ASP A 69 0.15 12.30 -14.33
CA ASP A 69 1.50 11.76 -14.12
C ASP A 69 2.44 12.05 -15.32
N LEU A 70 1.89 12.39 -16.49
CA LEU A 70 2.65 12.70 -17.71
C LEU A 70 2.91 14.21 -17.90
N LEU A 71 2.15 15.05 -17.23
CA LEU A 71 2.27 16.51 -17.33
C LEU A 71 3.20 17.03 -16.21
N PRO A 72 4.24 17.83 -16.53
CA PRO A 72 5.08 18.45 -15.51
C PRO A 72 4.23 19.21 -14.50
N ALA A 73 4.61 19.13 -13.22
CA ALA A 73 3.88 19.62 -12.04
C ALA A 73 3.60 21.16 -11.98
N GLY A 74 3.64 21.87 -13.10
CA GLY A 74 3.43 23.32 -13.19
C GLY A 74 1.97 23.77 -13.29
N VAL A 75 1.02 22.85 -13.48
CA VAL A 75 -0.42 23.15 -13.35
C VAL A 75 -0.99 22.35 -12.17
N ALA A 76 -0.32 22.46 -11.02
CA ALA A 76 -0.86 21.97 -9.77
C ALA A 76 -2.10 22.81 -9.43
N ARG A 77 -3.28 22.33 -9.86
CA ARG A 77 -4.47 22.50 -9.05
C ARG A 77 -4.10 21.94 -7.68
N HIS A 78 -3.80 22.81 -6.73
CA HIS A 78 -3.90 22.48 -5.33
C HIS A 78 -5.38 22.18 -5.09
N ASP A 79 -5.80 20.96 -5.40
CA ASP A 79 -7.03 20.42 -4.84
C ASP A 79 -6.73 20.25 -3.35
N THR A 80 -6.97 21.31 -2.58
CA THR A 80 -7.20 21.30 -1.14
C THR A 80 -8.53 20.60 -0.82
N ASP A 81 -8.86 19.54 -1.56
CA ASP A 81 -9.99 18.70 -1.24
C ASP A 81 -9.50 17.75 -0.12
N PRO A 82 -10.10 17.76 1.08
CA PRO A 82 -9.65 16.94 2.18
C PRO A 82 -9.59 15.49 1.72
N THR A 83 -8.38 14.92 1.69
CA THR A 83 -8.08 13.59 1.16
C THR A 83 -9.03 12.57 1.79
N ARG A 84 -10.11 12.22 1.08
CA ARG A 84 -11.11 11.29 1.57
C ARG A 84 -10.43 9.92 1.73
N PRO A 85 -10.37 9.35 2.95
CA PRO A 85 -9.78 8.04 3.15
C PRO A 85 -10.57 6.98 2.37
N GLY A 86 -9.89 5.90 1.97
CA GLY A 86 -10.53 4.79 1.26
C GLY A 86 -10.59 4.95 -0.26
N ARG A 87 -9.55 5.53 -0.90
CA ARG A 87 -9.47 5.61 -2.37
C ARG A 87 -9.64 4.24 -3.05
N LEU A 88 -9.20 3.17 -2.39
CA LEU A 88 -9.33 1.79 -2.89
C LEU A 88 -10.67 1.14 -2.57
N ASP A 89 -11.59 1.79 -1.84
CA ASP A 89 -12.83 1.17 -1.37
C ASP A 89 -13.65 0.56 -2.52
N ARG A 90 -13.85 1.31 -3.62
CA ARG A 90 -14.58 0.79 -4.79
C ARG A 90 -13.93 -0.44 -5.40
N TRP A 91 -12.60 -0.46 -5.46
CA TRP A 91 -11.85 -1.57 -6.01
C TRP A 91 -11.90 -2.79 -5.07
N ILE A 92 -11.75 -2.58 -3.76
CA ILE A 92 -11.88 -3.65 -2.74
C ILE A 92 -13.28 -4.25 -2.80
N THR A 93 -14.34 -3.43 -2.80
CA THR A 93 -15.73 -3.90 -2.91
C THR A 93 -15.95 -4.72 -4.18
N SER A 94 -15.39 -4.31 -5.32
CA SER A 94 -15.50 -5.07 -6.57
C SER A 94 -14.81 -6.44 -6.52
N ARG A 95 -13.72 -6.56 -5.75
CA ARG A 95 -12.95 -7.80 -5.61
C ARG A 95 -13.53 -8.74 -4.56
N ALA A 96 -14.16 -8.18 -3.52
CA ALA A 96 -14.73 -8.95 -2.41
C ALA A 96 -16.05 -9.65 -2.80
N GLY A 97 -16.76 -9.15 -3.82
CA GLY A 97 -18.04 -9.70 -4.27
C GLY A 97 -19.22 -9.25 -3.40
N ALA A 98 -20.41 -9.80 -3.65
CA ALA A 98 -21.67 -9.36 -3.03
C ALA A 98 -21.80 -9.74 -1.54
N ALA A 99 -21.16 -10.82 -1.11
CA ALA A 99 -21.17 -11.32 0.27
C ALA A 99 -19.76 -11.77 0.67
N PRO A 100 -18.89 -10.82 1.06
CA PRO A 100 -17.50 -11.14 1.34
C PRO A 100 -17.39 -11.93 2.64
N THR A 101 -17.03 -13.21 2.51
CA THR A 101 -16.73 -14.10 3.64
C THR A 101 -15.23 -14.30 3.83
N THR A 102 -14.41 -13.82 2.88
CA THR A 102 -12.97 -14.00 2.87
C THR A 102 -12.24 -12.66 2.83
N PRO A 103 -11.07 -12.55 3.51
CA PRO A 103 -10.18 -11.41 3.36
C PRO A 103 -9.78 -11.15 1.92
N VAL A 104 -9.53 -9.87 1.62
CA VAL A 104 -8.96 -9.46 0.33
C VAL A 104 -7.48 -9.14 0.53
N ALA A 105 -6.61 -9.98 -0.05
CA ALA A 105 -5.17 -9.74 -0.10
C ALA A 105 -4.75 -9.19 -1.47
N PHE A 106 -3.87 -8.19 -1.49
CA PHE A 106 -3.38 -7.60 -2.73
C PHE A 106 -2.03 -6.90 -2.61
N PRO A 107 -1.26 -6.84 -3.70
CA PRO A 107 -0.05 -6.03 -3.76
C PRO A 107 -0.42 -4.54 -3.73
N TRP A 108 0.08 -3.82 -2.73
CA TRP A 108 -0.15 -2.40 -2.55
C TRP A 108 1.07 -1.60 -2.97
N HIS A 109 0.81 -0.55 -3.76
CA HIS A 109 1.85 0.31 -4.30
C HIS A 109 1.78 1.66 -3.60
N PRO A 110 2.81 2.03 -2.82
CA PRO A 110 2.83 3.33 -2.15
C PRO A 110 2.82 4.48 -3.16
N PRO A 111 2.33 5.68 -2.76
CA PRO A 111 2.40 6.90 -3.57
C PRO A 111 3.77 7.08 -4.23
N ARG A 112 3.80 7.28 -5.56
CA ARG A 112 5.02 7.59 -6.32
C ARG A 112 5.44 9.03 -6.03
N GLY A 113 6.22 9.21 -4.97
CA GLY A 113 6.80 10.50 -4.60
C GLY A 113 8.06 10.36 -3.74
N GLY A 114 8.19 9.24 -3.00
CA GLY A 114 9.42 8.89 -2.29
C GLY A 114 10.01 7.60 -2.85
N ARG A 115 11.34 7.53 -2.99
CA ARG A 115 12.05 6.26 -3.19
C ARG A 115 11.83 5.38 -1.95
N TRP A 116 10.79 4.57 -1.96
CA TRP A 116 10.55 3.60 -0.90
C TRP A 116 11.67 2.55 -0.94
N PRO A 117 12.42 2.35 0.16
CA PRO A 117 13.51 1.37 0.22
C PRO A 117 12.95 -0.05 0.38
N VAL A 118 12.06 -0.45 -0.52
CA VAL A 118 11.46 -1.78 -0.55
C VAL A 118 12.29 -2.74 -1.40
N THR A 119 12.37 -3.99 -0.97
CA THR A 119 12.94 -5.10 -1.74
C THR A 119 11.87 -5.84 -2.56
N ALA A 120 10.61 -5.75 -2.13
CA ALA A 120 9.45 -6.27 -2.86
C ALA A 120 8.21 -5.41 -2.58
N THR A 121 7.21 -5.50 -3.47
CA THR A 121 5.94 -4.77 -3.32
C THR A 121 5.23 -5.20 -2.03
N PRO A 122 4.84 -4.27 -1.15
CA PRO A 122 4.11 -4.61 0.06
C PRO A 122 2.79 -5.33 -0.23
N THR A 123 2.40 -6.29 0.61
CA THR A 123 1.10 -6.95 0.54
C THR A 123 0.17 -6.39 1.61
N VAL A 124 -1.02 -5.94 1.22
CA VAL A 124 -2.07 -5.52 2.14
C VAL A 124 -3.14 -6.59 2.22
N VAL A 125 -3.58 -6.91 3.42
CA VAL A 125 -4.73 -7.80 3.69
C VAL A 125 -5.79 -7.02 4.44
N VAL A 126 -6.98 -6.96 3.85
CA VAL A 126 -8.14 -6.24 4.37
C VAL A 126 -9.16 -7.25 4.90
N PRO A 127 -9.84 -6.97 6.04
CA PRO A 127 -10.82 -7.89 6.60
C PRO A 127 -12.08 -8.02 5.74
N ALA A 128 -12.71 -9.19 5.82
CA ALA A 128 -13.88 -9.53 4.98
C ALA A 128 -15.05 -8.54 5.17
N ASP A 129 -15.22 -8.00 6.37
CA ASP A 129 -16.26 -7.04 6.72
C ASP A 129 -15.95 -5.60 6.27
N TYR A 130 -14.75 -5.34 5.75
CA TYR A 130 -14.35 -3.98 5.33
C TYR A 130 -15.34 -3.32 4.37
N PRO A 131 -15.83 -3.97 3.29
CA PRO A 131 -16.80 -3.33 2.38
C PRO A 131 -18.16 -3.04 3.04
N GLN A 132 -18.52 -3.81 4.08
CA GLN A 132 -19.81 -3.72 4.77
C GLN A 132 -19.87 -2.54 5.75
N HIS A 133 -18.72 -2.01 6.15
CA HIS A 133 -18.64 -0.94 7.14
C HIS A 133 -17.89 0.29 6.62
N PRO A 134 -18.51 1.09 5.73
CA PRO A 134 -17.87 2.20 5.03
C PRO A 134 -17.42 3.35 5.93
N THR A 135 -17.97 3.43 7.14
CA THR A 135 -17.64 4.48 8.13
C THR A 135 -16.58 4.03 9.14
N ARG A 136 -16.19 2.75 9.16
CA ARG A 136 -15.19 2.24 10.13
C ARG A 136 -13.77 2.58 9.69
N ARG A 137 -12.94 2.92 10.68
CA ARG A 137 -11.49 3.01 10.56
C ARG A 137 -10.84 1.84 11.28
N TYR A 138 -9.93 1.16 10.60
CA TYR A 138 -9.34 -0.08 11.07
C TYR A 138 -7.94 0.18 11.64
N PRO A 139 -7.56 -0.46 12.76
CA PRO A 139 -6.17 -0.50 13.18
C PRO A 139 -5.33 -1.23 12.11
N VAL A 140 -4.01 -1.03 12.19
CA VAL A 140 -3.05 -1.67 11.29
C VAL A 140 -2.05 -2.48 12.08
N ILE A 141 -1.72 -3.67 11.56
CA ILE A 141 -0.54 -4.44 11.96
C ILE A 141 0.46 -4.35 10.81
N ALA A 142 1.56 -3.65 11.05
CA ALA A 142 2.68 -3.59 10.11
C ALA A 142 3.63 -4.75 10.41
N VAL A 143 3.87 -5.60 9.41
CA VAL A 143 4.79 -6.73 9.51
C VAL A 143 6.00 -6.42 8.64
N LEU A 144 7.17 -6.30 9.25
CA LEU A 144 8.44 -6.24 8.51
C LEU A 144 8.74 -7.67 8.06
N ALA A 145 8.44 -7.97 6.80
CA ALA A 145 8.58 -9.31 6.25
C ALA A 145 9.94 -9.46 5.58
N ASP A 146 10.59 -10.59 5.84
CA ASP A 146 11.76 -10.96 5.07
C ASP A 146 11.35 -11.39 3.64
N HIS A 147 12.25 -11.22 2.69
CA HIS A 147 12.04 -11.42 1.24
C HIS A 147 11.60 -12.85 0.83
N ALA A 148 11.65 -13.82 1.74
CA ALA A 148 11.55 -15.24 1.42
C ALA A 148 10.13 -15.87 1.49
N THR A 149 9.07 -15.19 1.93
CA THR A 149 7.84 -15.90 2.41
C THR A 149 6.47 -15.44 1.88
N GLY A 150 6.37 -14.97 0.62
CA GLY A 150 5.10 -14.44 0.06
C GLY A 150 3.86 -15.37 0.11
N ALA A 151 4.02 -16.70 0.07
CA ALA A 151 2.88 -17.64 0.22
C ALA A 151 2.42 -17.83 1.68
N GLY A 152 3.33 -17.60 2.64
CA GLY A 152 3.05 -17.68 4.07
C GLY A 152 2.22 -16.49 4.56
N GLU A 153 2.41 -15.31 3.97
CA GLU A 153 1.75 -14.05 4.38
C GLU A 153 0.23 -14.12 4.25
N ALA A 154 -0.27 -14.51 3.08
CA ALA A 154 -1.70 -14.60 2.82
C ALA A 154 -2.37 -15.70 3.67
N THR A 155 -1.63 -16.73 4.06
CA THR A 155 -2.10 -17.83 4.91
C THR A 155 -2.11 -17.40 6.37
N ALA A 156 -1.05 -16.75 6.85
CA ALA A 156 -0.95 -16.20 8.20
C ALA A 156 -2.00 -15.12 8.45
N ALA A 157 -2.23 -14.22 7.49
CA ALA A 157 -3.26 -13.20 7.62
C ALA A 157 -4.68 -13.80 7.64
N ARG A 158 -4.94 -14.86 6.87
CA ARG A 158 -6.22 -15.62 6.93
C ARG A 158 -6.43 -16.28 8.28
N ALA A 159 -5.40 -16.94 8.82
CA ALA A 159 -5.48 -17.58 10.14
C ALA A 159 -5.82 -16.57 11.25
N VAL A 160 -5.30 -15.35 11.15
CA VAL A 160 -5.46 -14.32 12.17
C VAL A 160 -6.85 -13.68 12.15
N GLN A 161 -7.43 -13.49 10.96
CA GLN A 161 -8.78 -12.95 10.85
C GLN A 161 -9.85 -13.91 11.37
N ALA A 162 -9.64 -15.23 11.25
CA ALA A 162 -10.54 -16.22 11.83
C ALA A 162 -10.63 -16.10 13.35
N ASP A 163 -9.52 -15.78 14.02
CA ASP A 163 -9.40 -15.81 15.48
C ASP A 163 -9.50 -14.44 16.17
N THR A 164 -9.22 -13.32 15.48
CA THR A 164 -8.75 -12.11 16.21
C THR A 164 -9.31 -10.76 15.73
N GLY A 165 -10.31 -10.77 14.87
CA GLY A 165 -11.13 -9.59 14.56
C GLY A 165 -10.65 -8.73 13.37
N PRO A 166 -11.37 -7.62 13.11
CA PRO A 166 -11.22 -6.82 11.89
C PRO A 166 -10.02 -5.85 11.97
N VAL A 167 -8.84 -6.31 11.54
CA VAL A 167 -7.61 -5.53 11.43
C VAL A 167 -7.08 -5.54 10.01
N ILE A 168 -6.42 -4.45 9.59
CA ILE A 168 -5.66 -4.43 8.32
C ILE A 168 -4.24 -4.90 8.60
N VAL A 169 -3.75 -5.88 7.86
CA VAL A 169 -2.37 -6.37 7.97
C VAL A 169 -1.59 -5.91 6.75
N VAL A 170 -0.39 -5.39 6.97
CA VAL A 170 0.48 -4.88 5.90
C VAL A 170 1.85 -5.52 6.02
N PHE A 171 2.21 -6.36 5.05
CA PHE A 171 3.52 -6.95 4.93
C PHE A 171 4.41 -6.01 4.13
N THR A 172 5.46 -5.49 4.77
CA THR A 172 6.43 -4.58 4.17
C THR A 172 7.78 -5.28 4.05
N HIS A 173 8.30 -5.35 2.83
CA HIS A 173 9.63 -5.89 2.54
C HIS A 173 10.61 -4.73 2.46
N LEU A 174 11.14 -4.30 3.60
CA LEU A 174 12.08 -3.17 3.67
C LEU A 174 13.52 -3.66 3.60
N ARG A 175 14.40 -2.84 3.02
CA ARG A 175 15.84 -3.03 3.17
C ARG A 175 16.24 -2.81 4.63
N PRO A 176 17.25 -3.51 5.17
CA PRO A 176 17.77 -3.25 6.50
C PRO A 176 18.24 -1.80 6.72
N THR A 177 18.62 -1.10 5.64
CA THR A 177 19.02 0.31 5.63
C THR A 177 17.85 1.29 5.51
N ALA A 178 16.60 0.83 5.56
CA ALA A 178 15.43 1.68 5.49
C ALA A 178 15.40 2.68 6.66
N ALA A 179 15.10 3.94 6.35
CA ALA A 179 14.93 4.96 7.37
C ALA A 179 13.62 4.72 8.18
N PRO A 180 13.61 4.97 9.50
CA PRO A 180 12.39 4.86 10.30
C PRO A 180 11.22 5.71 9.77
N THR A 181 11.51 6.84 9.12
CA THR A 181 10.52 7.75 8.50
C THR A 181 9.62 7.06 7.48
N VAL A 182 10.09 5.99 6.84
CA VAL A 182 9.26 5.19 5.93
C VAL A 182 8.08 4.57 6.66
N LEU A 183 8.31 4.05 7.87
CA LEU A 183 7.28 3.41 8.70
C LEU A 183 6.50 4.44 9.53
N THR A 184 7.12 5.53 9.98
CA THR A 184 6.43 6.52 10.82
C THR A 184 5.60 7.53 10.05
N GLU A 185 5.94 7.82 8.78
CA GLU A 185 5.31 8.87 7.98
C GLU A 185 4.78 8.35 6.64
N ALA A 186 5.66 7.79 5.81
CA ALA A 186 5.31 7.49 4.42
C ALA A 186 4.27 6.37 4.31
N LEU A 187 4.47 5.27 5.05
CA LEU A 187 3.55 4.14 5.11
C LEU A 187 2.18 4.58 5.65
N PRO A 188 2.09 5.26 6.80
CA PRO A 188 0.80 5.72 7.28
C PRO A 188 0.08 6.72 6.38
N ALA A 189 0.81 7.67 5.78
CA ALA A 189 0.20 8.62 4.84
C ALA A 189 -0.37 7.91 3.61
N GLY A 190 0.38 6.94 3.05
CA GLY A 190 -0.06 6.13 1.93
C GLY A 190 -1.31 5.29 2.28
N LEU A 191 -1.27 4.59 3.41
CA LEU A 191 -2.39 3.76 3.85
C LEU A 191 -3.62 4.60 4.21
N ALA A 192 -3.47 5.76 4.85
CA ALA A 192 -4.60 6.64 5.20
C ALA A 192 -5.28 7.25 3.97
N ARG A 193 -4.54 7.45 2.87
CA ARG A 193 -5.11 7.87 1.59
C ARG A 193 -5.87 6.73 0.93
N ASP A 194 -5.27 5.55 0.88
CA ASP A 194 -5.76 4.44 0.07
C ASP A 194 -6.81 3.59 0.79
N LEU A 195 -6.75 3.52 2.12
CA LEU A 195 -7.58 2.70 3.01
C LEU A 195 -8.13 3.54 4.18
N ARG A 196 -9.13 3.01 4.87
CA ARG A 196 -9.70 3.62 6.08
C ARG A 196 -8.97 3.10 7.31
N VAL A 197 -7.76 3.61 7.56
CA VAL A 197 -6.95 3.25 8.74
C VAL A 197 -7.08 4.30 9.85
N THR A 198 -6.81 3.88 11.10
CA THR A 198 -6.59 4.79 12.23
C THR A 198 -5.23 5.50 12.09
N SER A 199 -5.07 6.65 12.74
CA SER A 199 -3.78 7.36 12.81
C SER A 199 -2.89 6.90 13.97
N HIS A 200 -3.41 6.06 14.87
CA HIS A 200 -2.75 5.62 16.10
C HIS A 200 -3.06 4.14 16.40
N SER A 201 -2.42 3.61 17.44
CA SER A 201 -2.68 2.27 17.99
C SER A 201 -2.49 1.13 16.98
N TRP A 202 -1.43 1.22 16.20
CA TRP A 202 -0.94 0.18 15.32
C TRP A 202 -0.02 -0.75 16.10
N ALA A 203 0.13 -1.98 15.60
CA ALA A 203 1.15 -2.89 16.08
C ALA A 203 2.24 -3.07 15.03
N LEU A 204 3.47 -3.25 15.47
CA LEU A 204 4.63 -3.55 14.63
C LEU A 204 5.11 -4.96 14.95
N ILE A 205 5.33 -5.78 13.92
CA ILE A 205 5.97 -7.09 14.02
C ILE A 205 7.25 -7.03 13.20
N ALA A 206 8.37 -7.40 13.79
CA ALA A 206 9.66 -7.37 13.12
C ALA A 206 10.49 -8.63 13.44
N PRO A 207 11.28 -9.15 12.49
CA PRO A 207 12.28 -10.17 12.78
C PRO A 207 13.42 -9.60 13.62
N ALA A 208 14.15 -10.50 14.29
CA ALA A 208 15.23 -10.15 15.21
C ALA A 208 16.32 -9.27 14.59
N ASP A 209 16.67 -9.51 13.33
CA ASP A 209 17.66 -8.73 12.57
C ASP A 209 17.22 -7.29 12.29
N LEU A 210 15.90 -7.03 12.30
CA LEU A 210 15.31 -5.69 12.18
C LEU A 210 14.90 -5.07 13.52
N ALA A 211 15.25 -5.67 14.66
CA ALA A 211 14.88 -5.16 15.99
C ALA A 211 15.36 -3.71 16.24
N GLY A 212 16.54 -3.34 15.73
CA GLY A 212 17.07 -1.97 15.83
C GLY A 212 16.21 -0.94 15.08
N LEU A 213 15.79 -1.26 13.85
CA LEU A 213 14.88 -0.43 13.06
C LEU A 213 13.51 -0.34 13.74
N ALA A 214 12.96 -1.47 14.17
CA ALA A 214 11.66 -1.52 14.83
C ALA A 214 11.64 -0.68 16.12
N GLY A 215 12.70 -0.76 16.93
CA GLY A 215 12.87 0.08 18.11
C GLY A 215 12.96 1.58 17.77
N ALA A 216 13.66 1.94 16.69
CA ALA A 216 13.72 3.33 16.23
C ALA A 216 12.36 3.87 15.79
N VAL A 217 11.53 3.05 15.14
CA VAL A 217 10.16 3.40 14.73
C VAL A 217 9.25 3.63 15.93
N VAL A 218 9.29 2.73 16.92
CA VAL A 218 8.48 2.85 18.14
C VAL A 218 8.87 4.10 18.93
N ARG A 219 10.18 4.43 19.04
CA ARG A 219 10.63 5.68 19.66
C ARG A 219 10.18 6.92 18.91
N ALA A 220 10.24 6.91 17.58
CA ALA A 220 9.88 8.05 16.76
C ALA A 220 8.36 8.30 16.70
N ALA A 221 7.53 7.27 16.89
CA ALA A 221 6.07 7.38 16.85
C ALA A 221 5.38 6.49 17.90
N PRO A 222 5.56 6.75 19.21
CA PRO A 222 5.10 5.87 20.30
C PRO A 222 3.58 5.75 20.38
N THR A 223 2.85 6.81 20.05
CA THR A 223 1.38 6.81 20.01
C THR A 223 0.83 6.01 18.82
N ARG A 224 1.61 5.91 17.74
CA ARG A 224 1.25 5.14 16.55
C ARG A 224 1.59 3.68 16.73
N TYR A 225 2.75 3.35 17.29
CA TYR A 225 3.21 1.98 17.49
C TYR A 225 3.37 1.63 18.98
N PRO A 226 2.28 1.60 19.78
CA PRO A 226 2.37 1.22 21.18
C PRO A 226 2.65 -0.27 21.40
N ALA A 227 2.63 -1.10 20.35
CA ALA A 227 2.88 -2.54 20.47
C ALA A 227 3.95 -3.02 19.47
N LEU A 228 4.95 -3.73 19.98
CA LEU A 228 6.05 -4.32 19.20
C LEU A 228 6.19 -5.82 19.49
N ALA A 229 6.12 -6.66 18.46
CA ALA A 229 6.51 -8.05 18.53
C ALA A 229 7.82 -8.28 17.78
N LEU A 230 8.79 -8.93 18.43
CA LEU A 230 10.04 -9.36 17.83
C LEU A 230 9.98 -10.88 17.58
N LEU A 231 10.21 -11.30 16.34
CA LEU A 231 10.29 -12.72 15.98
C LEU A 231 11.72 -13.20 16.18
N ASP A 232 11.91 -14.17 17.07
CA ASP A 232 13.20 -14.81 17.27
C ASP A 232 13.37 -15.96 16.29
N ASP A 233 14.18 -15.74 15.26
CA ASP A 233 14.51 -16.75 14.27
C ASP A 233 15.77 -17.56 14.59
N ALA A 234 16.47 -17.24 15.68
CA ALA A 234 17.65 -17.96 16.08
C ALA A 234 17.30 -19.43 16.42
N PRO A 235 18.05 -20.42 15.89
CA PRO A 235 17.88 -21.82 16.26
C PRO A 235 18.36 -22.08 17.70
N GLU A 236 19.23 -21.24 18.23
CA GLU A 236 19.77 -21.33 19.58
C GLU A 236 19.11 -20.29 20.52
N PRO A 237 18.95 -20.61 21.82
CA PRO A 237 18.25 -19.78 22.81
C PRO A 237 19.00 -18.49 23.21
N GLY A 238 19.80 -17.90 22.30
CA GLY A 238 20.54 -16.66 22.53
C GLY A 238 19.65 -15.45 22.84
N GLY A 239 18.35 -15.54 22.53
CA GLY A 239 17.34 -14.56 22.87
C GLY A 239 17.47 -13.25 22.08
N VAL A 240 16.38 -12.79 21.49
CA VAL A 240 16.37 -11.45 20.88
C VAL A 240 16.51 -10.40 21.97
N ALA A 241 17.56 -9.58 21.88
CA ALA A 241 17.73 -8.43 22.75
C ALA A 241 16.61 -7.41 22.48
N VAL A 242 15.77 -7.16 23.49
CA VAL A 242 14.78 -6.09 23.45
C VAL A 242 15.52 -4.74 23.49
N PRO A 243 15.21 -3.79 22.60
CA PRO A 243 15.82 -2.46 22.65
C PRO A 243 15.59 -1.80 24.02
N ALA A 244 16.67 -1.41 24.71
CA ALA A 244 16.60 -0.90 26.09
C ALA A 244 15.85 0.43 26.22
N ASP A 245 15.88 1.25 25.17
CA ASP A 245 15.36 2.63 25.19
C ASP A 245 13.93 2.75 24.64
N LEU A 246 13.07 1.76 24.90
CA LEU A 246 11.68 1.84 24.44
C LEU A 246 10.84 2.75 25.35
N PRO A 247 9.86 3.49 24.80
CA PRO A 247 8.92 4.28 25.59
C PRO A 247 8.21 3.40 26.62
N ALA A 248 8.00 3.91 27.84
CA ALA A 248 7.30 3.16 28.90
C ALA A 248 5.86 2.76 28.53
N THR A 249 5.26 3.44 27.54
CA THR A 249 3.93 3.13 27.01
C THR A 249 3.92 1.99 25.99
N ALA A 250 5.09 1.49 25.57
CA ALA A 250 5.20 0.46 24.55
C ALA A 250 5.14 -0.95 25.19
N THR A 251 4.21 -1.78 24.71
CA THR A 251 4.15 -3.19 25.05
C THR A 251 5.04 -3.98 24.08
N VAL A 252 5.96 -4.78 24.61
CA VAL A 252 6.89 -5.57 23.80
C VAL A 252 6.69 -7.06 24.08
N ALA A 253 6.68 -7.87 23.02
CA ALA A 253 6.73 -9.32 23.11
C ALA A 253 7.88 -9.87 22.25
N VAL A 254 8.64 -10.81 22.80
CA VAL A 254 9.59 -11.63 22.03
C VAL A 254 8.95 -12.98 21.79
N ILE A 255 8.82 -13.36 20.53
CA ILE A 255 8.11 -14.57 20.08
C ILE A 255 9.13 -15.49 19.46
N GLY A 256 9.67 -16.38 20.28
CA GLY A 256 10.65 -17.39 19.90
C GLY A 256 10.16 -18.82 20.11
N ALA A 257 11.05 -19.78 19.87
CA ALA A 257 10.77 -21.22 20.00
C ALA A 257 10.47 -21.69 21.44
N GLY A 258 10.69 -20.85 22.46
CA GLY A 258 10.76 -21.26 23.86
C GLY A 258 9.44 -21.39 24.61
N THR A 259 8.27 -21.10 24.01
CA THR A 259 6.99 -21.24 24.72
C THR A 259 6.47 -22.68 24.64
N HIS A 260 7.09 -23.59 25.40
CA HIS A 260 6.60 -24.92 25.84
C HIS A 260 5.80 -25.81 24.86
N GLN A 261 6.00 -25.64 23.55
CA GLN A 261 5.46 -26.57 22.57
C GLN A 261 6.47 -26.70 21.43
N PRO A 262 6.99 -27.91 21.15
CA PRO A 262 7.86 -28.15 20.00
C PRO A 262 7.06 -27.98 18.71
N GLY A 263 6.87 -26.72 18.31
CA GLY A 263 6.17 -26.28 17.11
C GLY A 263 7.13 -25.84 16.04
N ARG A 264 6.77 -26.09 14.77
CA ARG A 264 7.56 -25.72 13.60
C ARG A 264 7.76 -24.19 13.55
N PRO A 265 8.83 -23.70 12.88
CA PRO A 265 9.02 -22.27 12.59
C PRO A 265 7.79 -21.56 11.99
N ALA A 266 6.92 -22.32 11.32
CA ALA A 266 5.68 -21.84 10.70
C ALA A 266 4.66 -21.23 11.67
N ASP A 267 4.72 -21.51 12.98
CA ASP A 267 3.69 -21.08 13.94
C ASP A 267 3.98 -19.72 14.61
N ARG A 268 5.19 -19.16 14.40
CA ARG A 268 5.63 -17.92 15.06
C ARG A 268 4.87 -16.69 14.57
N LEU A 269 4.82 -16.49 13.26
CA LEU A 269 4.14 -15.33 12.66
C LEU A 269 2.62 -15.33 12.99
N PRO A 270 1.87 -16.45 12.86
CA PRO A 270 0.49 -16.50 13.35
C PRO A 270 0.34 -16.17 14.83
N THR A 271 1.27 -16.61 15.68
CA THR A 271 1.27 -16.29 17.12
C THR A 271 1.52 -14.81 17.37
N ALA A 272 2.46 -14.19 16.65
CA ALA A 272 2.74 -12.77 16.71
C ALA A 272 1.59 -11.91 16.24
N LEU A 273 0.94 -12.30 15.14
CA LEU A 273 -0.24 -11.63 14.64
C LEU A 273 -1.41 -11.73 15.62
N ARG A 274 -1.66 -12.90 16.24
CA ARG A 274 -2.69 -13.05 17.29
C ARG A 274 -2.38 -12.19 18.52
N TRP A 275 -1.12 -12.12 18.94
CA TRP A 275 -0.70 -11.21 20.00
C TRP A 275 -0.94 -9.75 19.60
N ALA A 276 -0.52 -9.34 18.41
CA ALA A 276 -0.66 -7.98 17.91
C ALA A 276 -2.13 -7.56 17.79
N CYS A 277 -3.01 -8.44 17.30
CA CYS A 277 -4.45 -8.18 17.27
C CYS A 277 -5.04 -7.90 18.67
N ARG A 278 -4.57 -8.59 19.72
CA ARG A 278 -5.01 -8.31 21.10
C ARG A 278 -4.50 -6.96 21.63
N GLN A 279 -3.42 -6.45 21.08
CA GLN A 279 -2.88 -5.13 21.43
C GLN A 279 -3.53 -3.99 20.62
N THR A 280 -4.16 -4.29 19.49
CA THR A 280 -4.87 -3.29 18.68
C THR A 280 -6.33 -3.14 19.12
N PRO A 281 -6.87 -1.91 19.24
CA PRO A 281 -8.27 -1.69 19.59
C PRO A 281 -9.20 -2.16 18.47
N ALA A 282 -10.48 -2.39 18.77
CA ALA A 282 -11.49 -2.63 17.74
C ALA A 282 -11.59 -1.43 16.76
N PRO A 283 -12.03 -1.65 15.50
CA PRO A 283 -12.25 -0.55 14.56
C PRO A 283 -13.15 0.53 15.12
N LEU A 284 -12.76 1.77 14.89
CA LEU A 284 -13.49 2.94 15.36
C LEU A 284 -14.61 3.28 14.37
N GLY A 285 -15.81 3.54 14.88
CA GLY A 285 -16.89 4.12 14.09
C GLY A 285 -16.57 5.55 13.66
N GLY A 286 -16.98 5.94 12.46
CA GLY A 286 -16.88 7.33 12.01
C GLY A 286 -17.91 8.24 12.71
N PRO A 287 -17.59 9.51 13.02
CA PRO A 287 -16.36 10.23 12.70
C PRO A 287 -15.46 10.32 13.94
N ALA A 288 -14.82 9.22 14.35
CA ALA A 288 -13.78 9.32 15.37
C ALA A 288 -12.68 10.31 14.91
N PRO A 289 -12.35 11.34 15.71
CA PRO A 289 -11.37 12.35 15.34
C PRO A 289 -10.01 11.69 15.04
N LEU A 290 -9.29 12.26 14.08
CA LEU A 290 -7.97 11.82 13.60
C LEU A 290 -6.84 11.99 14.65
N ILE A 291 -7.16 12.12 15.95
CA ILE A 291 -6.42 12.72 17.08
C ILE A 291 -6.72 14.25 17.19
N PRO A 292 -7.06 14.78 18.38
CA PRO A 292 -7.19 16.23 18.59
C PRO A 292 -5.84 16.93 18.40
N PRO A 293 -5.79 18.14 17.82
CA PRO A 293 -4.57 18.93 17.83
C PRO A 293 -4.08 19.12 19.27
N PRO A 294 -2.75 19.17 19.52
CA PRO A 294 -2.24 19.48 20.85
C PRO A 294 -2.91 20.77 21.35
N PRO A 295 -3.23 20.89 22.66
CA PRO A 295 -3.75 22.14 23.19
C PRO A 295 -2.75 23.24 22.81
N GLN A 296 -3.19 24.21 22.00
CA GLN A 296 -2.39 25.38 21.71
C GLN A 296 -2.08 26.01 23.07
N ALA A 297 -0.80 25.99 23.46
CA ALA A 297 -0.32 26.70 24.62
C ALA A 297 -0.83 28.13 24.47
N GLY A 298 -1.72 28.53 25.39
CA GLY A 298 -2.46 29.77 25.29
C GLY A 298 -1.52 30.92 24.98
N SER A 299 -1.81 31.63 23.89
CA SER A 299 -1.33 32.98 23.68
C SER A 299 -1.80 33.81 24.88
N SER A 300 -0.92 33.95 25.87
CA SER A 300 -1.07 34.96 26.90
C SER A 300 -0.86 36.32 26.24
N THR A 301 -1.89 36.83 25.58
CA THR A 301 -2.00 38.25 25.28
C THR A 301 -2.21 38.95 26.62
N GLY A 302 -1.10 39.25 27.29
CA GLY A 302 -1.07 40.15 28.43
C GLY A 302 -1.61 41.50 27.99
N GLY A 303 -2.79 41.85 28.52
CA GLY A 303 -3.34 43.20 28.43
C GLY A 303 -2.43 44.18 29.18
N ARG A 304 -2.22 45.32 28.54
CA ARG A 304 -1.69 46.54 29.16
C ARG A 304 -2.69 47.15 30.13
#